data_AF-A0A2W5FIY1-F1
#
_entry.id   AF-A0A2W5FIY1-F1
#
_cell.length_a   1.000
_cell.length_b   1.000
_cell.length_c   1.000
_cell.angle_alpha   90.00
_cell.angle_beta   90.00
_cell.angle_gamma   90.00
#
_symmetry.space_group_name_H-M   'P 1'
#
loop_
_entity.id
_entity.type
_entity.pdbx_description
1 polymer ?
#
loop_
_entity_poly.entity_id
_entity_poly.type
_entity_poly.pdbx_seq_one_letter_code
_entity_poly.pdbx_strand_id
1 'polypeptide(L)'
;MTERINAITATAIGVAFSPAGDFSIQADIPAGSSAVINVEGQADAAAPWVSLGGISASTIPPMRRFAKCPNVRLTLSGNSDGKTIKAWSGE
;
A
#
# COMPACT_ATOMS: atom_id res chain seq x y z
N MET A 1 3.93 -3.34 13.44
CA MET A 1 3.26 -3.27 12.14
C MET A 1 1.88 -2.66 12.32
N THR A 2 1.49 -1.73 11.47
CA THR A 2 0.21 -1.00 11.56
C THR A 2 -0.61 -1.25 10.31
N GLU A 3 -1.85 -1.75 10.47
CA GLU A 3 -2.78 -1.94 9.35
C GLU A 3 -3.15 -0.58 8.73
N ARG A 4 -3.03 -0.49 7.40
CA ARG A 4 -3.26 0.74 6.62
C ARG A 4 -4.46 0.59 5.68
N ILE A 5 -4.70 -0.62 5.18
CA ILE A 5 -5.86 -1.00 4.37
C ILE A 5 -6.41 -2.34 4.86
N ASN A 6 -7.73 -2.43 4.94
CA ASN A 6 -8.50 -3.65 5.12
C ASN A 6 -9.87 -3.42 4.47
N ALA A 7 -10.00 -3.86 3.22
CA ALA A 7 -11.13 -3.48 2.37
C ALA A 7 -11.55 -4.62 1.43
N ILE A 8 -12.85 -4.63 1.09
CA ILE A 8 -13.47 -5.48 0.08
C ILE A 8 -13.95 -4.68 -1.15
N THR A 9 -13.73 -3.37 -1.15
CA THR A 9 -14.14 -2.47 -2.23
C THR A 9 -13.14 -2.51 -3.37
N ALA A 10 -13.59 -2.15 -4.58
CA ALA A 10 -12.74 -2.08 -5.77
C ALA A 10 -11.56 -1.11 -5.62
N THR A 11 -11.78 -0.03 -4.86
CA THR A 11 -10.78 0.97 -4.51
C THR A 11 -10.88 1.36 -3.04
N ALA A 12 -9.76 1.70 -2.42
CA ALA A 12 -9.70 2.28 -1.07
C ALA A 12 -8.45 3.16 -0.93
N ILE A 13 -8.48 4.12 -0.02
CA ILE A 13 -7.32 4.96 0.33
C ILE A 13 -7.09 4.79 1.83
N GLY A 14 -5.90 4.35 2.20
CA GLY A 14 -5.48 4.22 3.59
C GLY A 14 -5.11 5.57 4.21
N VAL A 15 -5.05 5.60 5.54
CA VAL A 15 -4.61 6.78 6.29
C VAL A 15 -3.14 7.06 6.01
N ALA A 16 -2.81 8.33 5.71
CA ALA A 16 -1.43 8.76 5.50
C ALA A 16 -0.58 8.62 6.77
N PHE A 17 0.71 8.41 6.60
CA PHE A 17 1.66 8.21 7.70
C PHE A 17 3.07 8.69 7.34
N SER A 18 3.90 8.87 8.36
CA SER A 18 5.25 9.43 8.22
C SER A 18 6.27 8.50 8.87
N PRO A 19 6.91 7.61 8.10
CA PRO A 19 7.91 6.70 8.63
C PRO A 19 9.10 7.39 9.28
N ALA A 20 9.56 6.88 10.42
CA ALA A 20 10.74 7.41 11.09
C ALA A 20 12.03 7.12 10.31
N GLY A 21 12.08 5.98 9.60
CA GLY A 21 13.19 5.50 8.77
C GLY A 21 12.71 4.81 7.50
N ASP A 22 13.58 3.97 6.93
CA ASP A 22 13.16 3.04 5.87
C ASP A 22 12.06 2.13 6.39
N PHE A 23 11.12 1.78 5.52
CA PHE A 23 9.94 1.02 5.91
C PHE A 23 9.66 -0.11 4.92
N SER A 24 8.91 -1.10 5.36
CA SER A 24 8.36 -2.15 4.51
C SER A 24 6.84 -2.03 4.43
N ILE A 25 6.30 -2.35 3.26
CA ILE A 25 4.87 -2.61 3.10
C ILE A 25 4.73 -4.09 2.81
N GLN A 26 3.82 -4.72 3.52
CA GLN A 26 3.39 -6.09 3.25
C GLN A 26 1.89 -6.06 2.97
N ALA A 27 1.47 -6.92 2.04
CA ALA A 27 0.06 -7.06 1.70
C ALA A 27 -0.36 -8.53 1.74
N ASP A 28 -1.62 -8.74 2.09
CA ASP A 28 -2.35 -9.99 1.89
C ASP A 28 -3.32 -9.77 0.73
N ILE A 29 -2.94 -10.32 -0.43
CA ILE A 29 -3.71 -10.27 -1.66
C ILE A 29 -3.91 -11.72 -2.10
N PRO A 30 -5.14 -12.25 -2.05
CA PRO A 30 -5.40 -13.62 -2.45
C PRO A 30 -4.96 -13.90 -3.89
N ALA A 31 -4.45 -15.09 -4.13
CA ALA A 31 -4.04 -15.53 -5.46
C ALA A 31 -5.18 -15.35 -6.49
N GLY A 32 -4.82 -14.92 -7.69
CA GLY A 32 -5.78 -14.64 -8.77
C GLY A 32 -6.64 -13.39 -8.57
N SER A 33 -6.40 -12.57 -7.55
CA SER A 33 -7.01 -11.24 -7.48
C SER A 33 -6.33 -10.27 -8.45
N SER A 34 -7.12 -9.38 -9.05
CA SER A 34 -6.64 -8.24 -9.81
C SER A 34 -6.30 -7.03 -8.94
N ALA A 35 -6.44 -7.16 -7.62
CA ALA A 35 -6.11 -6.11 -6.66
C ALA A 35 -4.62 -5.75 -6.69
N VAL A 36 -4.36 -4.45 -6.61
CA VAL A 36 -3.03 -3.86 -6.45
C VAL A 36 -3.08 -2.88 -5.30
N ILE A 37 -2.13 -3.03 -4.38
CA ILE A 37 -1.82 -2.05 -3.35
C ILE A 37 -0.72 -1.15 -3.89
N ASN A 38 -1.05 0.10 -4.20
CA ASN A 38 -0.07 1.10 -4.60
C ASN A 38 0.45 1.80 -3.35
N VAL A 39 1.77 1.99 -3.32
CA VAL A 39 2.46 2.76 -2.30
C VAL A 39 2.75 4.13 -2.90
N GLU A 40 2.22 5.18 -2.28
CA GLU A 40 2.37 6.55 -2.75
C GLU A 40 3.11 7.38 -1.70
N GLY A 41 4.04 8.22 -2.16
CA GLY A 41 4.81 9.14 -1.35
C GLY A 41 4.49 10.58 -1.69
N GLN A 42 4.73 11.46 -0.74
CA GLN A 42 4.57 12.90 -0.89
C GLN A 42 5.70 13.59 -0.09
N ALA A 43 6.39 14.54 -0.71
CA ALA A 43 7.58 15.19 -0.13
C ALA A 43 7.24 16.16 1.02
N ASP A 44 6.07 16.80 0.96
CA ASP A 44 5.50 17.65 1.99
C ASP A 44 3.98 17.72 1.78
N ALA A 45 3.22 18.39 2.64
CA ALA A 45 1.75 18.42 2.55
C ALA A 45 1.19 19.12 1.28
N ALA A 46 1.99 19.92 0.58
CA ALA A 46 1.61 20.67 -0.62
C ALA A 46 2.01 19.96 -1.93
N ALA A 47 2.98 19.05 -1.89
CA ALA A 47 3.42 18.28 -3.06
C ALA A 47 2.34 17.30 -3.57
N PRO A 48 2.32 16.91 -4.85
CA PRO A 48 1.44 15.84 -5.32
C PRO A 48 1.87 14.47 -4.77
N TRP A 49 0.90 13.55 -4.65
CA TRP A 49 1.18 12.14 -4.37
C TRP A 49 1.79 11.47 -5.61
N VAL A 50 2.89 10.76 -5.42
CA VAL A 50 3.61 10.05 -6.49
C VAL A 50 3.74 8.57 -6.14
N SER A 51 3.57 7.71 -7.15
CA SER A 51 3.73 6.27 -6.97
C SER A 51 5.20 5.91 -6.71
N LEU A 52 5.45 5.22 -5.60
CA LEU A 52 6.75 4.66 -5.23
C LEU A 52 6.88 3.20 -5.69
N GLY A 53 5.75 2.52 -5.85
CA GLY A 53 5.67 1.12 -6.29
C GLY A 53 4.31 0.51 -5.96
N GLY A 54 4.17 -0.79 -6.24
CA GLY A 54 2.94 -1.52 -5.96
C GLY A 54 3.17 -2.98 -5.62
N ILE A 55 2.25 -3.55 -4.83
CA ILE A 55 2.20 -4.97 -4.47
C ILE A 55 0.91 -5.54 -5.04
N SER A 56 1.04 -6.65 -5.75
CA SER A 56 -0.07 -7.40 -6.36
C SER A 56 0.00 -8.87 -5.92
N ALA A 57 -1.01 -9.65 -6.29
CA ALA A 57 -1.03 -11.11 -6.05
C ALA A 57 0.18 -11.86 -6.63
N SER A 58 0.90 -11.28 -7.62
CA SER A 58 2.10 -11.87 -8.23
C SER A 58 3.42 -11.43 -7.59
N THR A 59 3.38 -10.52 -6.61
CA THR A 59 4.59 -10.06 -5.91
C THR A 59 5.03 -11.11 -4.90
N ILE A 60 6.23 -11.68 -5.06
CA ILE A 60 6.77 -12.76 -4.20
C ILE A 60 8.15 -12.35 -3.66
N PRO A 61 8.34 -12.26 -2.32
CA PRO A 61 7.29 -12.27 -1.30
C PRO A 61 6.34 -11.06 -1.48
N PRO A 62 5.09 -11.08 -0.94
CA PRO A 62 4.13 -9.98 -1.06
C PRO A 62 4.49 -8.80 -0.13
N MET A 63 5.74 -8.37 -0.21
CA MET A 63 6.38 -7.37 0.61
C MET A 63 7.39 -6.58 -0.22
N ARG A 64 7.47 -5.27 0.01
CA ARG A 64 8.48 -4.39 -0.59
C ARG A 64 9.05 -3.47 0.48
N ARG A 65 10.34 -3.13 0.35
CA ARG A 65 11.02 -2.14 1.17
C ARG A 65 11.15 -0.83 0.39
N PHE A 66 10.97 0.28 1.08
CA PHE A 66 11.04 1.63 0.54
C PHE A 66 11.96 2.49 1.41
N ALA A 67 12.61 3.46 0.78
CA ALA A 67 13.35 4.49 1.48
C ALA A 67 12.39 5.42 2.24
N LYS A 68 12.86 5.98 3.36
CA LYS A 68 12.11 6.96 4.14
C LYS A 68 11.47 8.05 3.26
N CYS A 69 10.18 8.31 3.45
CA CYS A 69 9.43 9.40 2.82
C CYS A 69 8.67 10.21 3.87
N PRO A 70 8.55 11.55 3.73
CA PRO A 70 7.87 12.39 4.73
C PRO A 70 6.40 12.03 4.95
N ASN A 71 5.67 11.80 3.87
CA ASN A 71 4.30 11.32 3.89
C ASN A 71 4.16 10.13 2.95
N VAL A 72 3.48 9.10 3.42
CA VAL A 72 3.21 7.86 2.69
C VAL A 72 1.75 7.52 2.86
N ARG A 73 1.11 7.00 1.82
CA ARG A 73 -0.21 6.36 1.93
C ARG A 73 -0.25 5.13 1.05
N LEU A 74 -1.19 4.25 1.38
CA LEU A 74 -1.51 3.10 0.53
C LEU A 74 -2.83 3.35 -0.18
N THR A 75 -2.91 2.96 -1.44
CA THR A 75 -4.17 2.92 -2.18
C THR A 75 -4.42 1.53 -2.73
N LEU A 76 -5.67 1.08 -2.66
CA LEU A 76 -6.14 -0.14 -3.27
C LEU A 76 -6.80 0.21 -4.60
N SER A 77 -6.48 -0.56 -5.63
CA SER A 77 -7.13 -0.50 -6.94
C SER A 77 -7.34 -1.90 -7.50
N GLY A 78 -8.36 -2.09 -8.34
CA GLY A 78 -8.54 -3.32 -9.13
C GLY A 78 -9.14 -4.51 -8.37
N ASN A 79 -9.65 -4.32 -7.15
CA ASN A 79 -10.31 -5.39 -6.37
C ASN A 79 -11.78 -5.60 -6.81
N SER A 80 -11.99 -5.80 -8.10
CA SER A 80 -13.34 -6.00 -8.68
C SER A 80 -13.93 -7.36 -8.32
N ASP A 81 -13.12 -8.29 -7.82
CA ASP A 81 -13.51 -9.61 -7.33
C ASP A 81 -14.02 -9.59 -5.88
N GLY A 82 -14.04 -8.43 -5.22
CA GLY A 82 -14.64 -8.24 -3.90
C GLY A 82 -13.93 -9.01 -2.78
N LYS A 83 -12.67 -9.40 -2.99
CA LYS A 83 -11.90 -10.14 -2.01
C LYS A 83 -11.43 -9.22 -0.89
N THR A 84 -11.21 -9.80 0.28
CA THR A 84 -10.61 -9.06 1.40
C THR A 84 -9.14 -8.80 1.09
N ILE A 85 -8.77 -7.54 0.93
CA ILE A 85 -7.40 -7.11 0.74
C ILE A 85 -6.92 -6.37 1.98
N LYS A 86 -5.74 -6.76 2.47
CA LYS A 86 -5.11 -6.11 3.61
C LYS A 86 -3.70 -5.64 3.26
N ALA A 87 -3.30 -4.50 3.82
CA ALA A 87 -1.91 -4.05 3.74
C ALA A 87 -1.52 -3.29 5.00
N TRP A 88 -0.28 -3.49 5.42
CA TRP A 88 0.28 -2.90 6.64
C TRP A 88 1.70 -2.40 6.42
N SER A 89 2.07 -1.38 7.19
CA SER A 89 3.44 -0.88 7.23
C SER A 89 4.22 -1.52 8.38
N GLY A 90 5.42 -2.01 8.08
CA GLY A 90 6.47 -2.32 9.03
C GLY A 90 7.49 -1.19 9.06
N GLU A 91 7.73 -0.66 10.26
CA GLU A 91 8.86 0.22 10.59
C GLU A 91 9.68 -0.46 11.67
#